data_AF-A0A353NMG5-F1
#
_entry.id   AF-A0A353NMG5-F1
#
_cell.length_a   1.000
_cell.length_b   1.000
_cell.length_c   1.000
_cell.angle_alpha   90.00
_cell.angle_beta   90.00
_cell.angle_gamma   90.00
#
_symmetry.space_group_name_H-M   'P 1'
#
loop_
_entity.id
_entity.type
_entity.pdbx_description
1 polymer ?
#
loop_
_entity_poly.entity_id
_entity_poly.type
_entity_poly.pdbx_seq_one_letter_code
_entity_poly.pdbx_strand_id
1 'polypeptide(L)' 'KKRQYRLLPEAQTTLRKILEEKNREGNYNEGNARLVRNLIERAIRRQAVRLVKRQRLTREELMMIRSEDFE' A
#
# COMPACT_ATOMS: atom_id res chain seq x y z
N LYS A 1 6.71 19.01 -0.04
CA LYS A 1 6.80 18.14 -1.24
C LYS A 1 5.85 16.95 -1.08
N LYS A 2 4.87 16.75 -1.97
CA LYS A 2 4.05 15.52 -1.98
C LYS A 2 4.97 14.33 -2.34
N ARG A 3 4.97 13.26 -1.55
CA ARG A 3 5.71 12.03 -1.86
C ARG A 3 4.97 11.30 -2.98
N GLN A 4 5.64 11.09 -4.12
CA GLN A 4 5.08 10.34 -5.25
C GLN A 4 5.41 8.85 -5.08
N TYR A 5 4.69 8.16 -4.20
CA TYR A 5 4.79 6.71 -4.07
C TYR A 5 4.31 6.03 -5.36
N ARG A 6 4.95 4.92 -5.71
CA ARG A 6 4.59 4.08 -6.86
C ARG A 6 4.38 2.65 -6.39
N LEU A 7 3.31 2.03 -6.85
CA LEU A 7 3.02 0.62 -6.61
C LEU A 7 3.74 -0.23 -7.66
N LEU A 8 4.49 -1.24 -7.23
CA LEU A 8 4.94 -2.28 -8.15
C LEU A 8 3.75 -3.08 -8.70
N PRO A 9 3.87 -3.73 -9.87
CA PRO A 9 2.76 -4.48 -10.49
C PRO A 9 2.13 -5.53 -9.56
N GLU A 10 2.94 -6.23 -8.77
CA GLU A 10 2.48 -7.19 -7.76
C GLU A 10 1.73 -6.52 -6.61
N ALA A 11 2.12 -5.30 -6.22
CA ALA A 11 1.45 -4.51 -5.20
C ALA A 11 0.07 -4.03 -5.69
N GLN A 12 -0.04 -3.63 -6.95
CA GLN A 12 -1.32 -3.28 -7.57
C GLN A 12 -2.26 -4.49 -7.63
N THR A 13 -1.72 -5.66 -7.95
CA THR A 13 -2.49 -6.91 -7.98
C THR A 13 -2.99 -7.31 -6.59
N THR A 14 -2.14 -7.15 -5.57
CA THR A 14 -2.50 -7.40 -4.17
C THR A 14 -3.58 -6.43 -3.68
N LEU A 15 -3.41 -5.13 -3.94
CA LEU A 15 -4.40 -4.11 -3.60
C LEU A 15 -5.75 -4.39 -4.27
N ARG A 16 -5.76 -4.81 -5.55
CA ARG A 16 -6.99 -5.19 -6.25
C ARG A 16 -7.72 -6.33 -5.54
N LYS A 17 -7.02 -7.40 -5.18
CA LYS A 17 -7.61 -8.54 -4.46
C LYS A 17 -8.25 -8.11 -3.14
N ILE A 18 -7.54 -7.30 -2.35
CA ILE A 18 -8.07 -6.77 -1.07
C ILE A 18 -9.34 -5.97 -1.29
N LEU A 19 -9.37 -5.11 -2.32
CA LEU A 19 -10.55 -4.29 -2.63
C LEU A 19 -11.73 -5.14 -3.11
N GLU A 20 -11.48 -6.17 -3.93
CA GLU A 20 -12.51 -7.11 -4.38
C GLU A 20 -13.09 -7.90 -3.21
N GLU A 21 -12.26 -8.39 -2.29
CA GLU A 21 -12.69 -9.08 -1.07
C GLU A 21 -13.55 -8.17 -0.18
N LYS A 22 -13.08 -6.94 0.08
CA LYS A 22 -13.82 -5.95 0.87
C LYS A 22 -15.16 -5.55 0.23
N ASN A 23 -15.21 -5.51 -1.11
CA ASN A 23 -16.45 -5.24 -1.82
C ASN A 23 -17.46 -6.39 -1.68
N ARG A 24 -16.99 -7.65 -1.76
CA ARG A 24 -17.83 -8.85 -1.55
C ARG A 24 -18.35 -8.96 -0.12
N GLU A 25 -17.60 -8.53 0.88
CA GLU A 25 -18.01 -8.51 2.29
C GLU A 25 -19.18 -7.53 2.57
N GLY A 26 -19.56 -6.68 1.60
CA GLY A 26 -20.77 -5.86 1.70
C GLY A 26 -20.68 -4.72 2.73
N ASN A 27 -19.48 -4.36 3.17
CA ASN A 27 -19.29 -3.34 4.20
C ASN A 27 -19.28 -1.93 3.59
N TYR A 28 -20.42 -1.54 2.99
CA TYR A 28 -20.63 -0.25 2.29
C TYR A 28 -20.59 0.99 3.21
N ASN A 29 -20.54 0.80 4.54
CA ASN A 29 -20.54 1.88 5.52
C ASN A 29 -19.17 2.56 5.65
N GLU A 30 -18.09 1.93 5.18
CA GLU A 30 -16.78 2.57 5.11
C GLU A 30 -16.66 3.31 3.78
N GLY A 31 -16.91 4.62 3.77
CA GLY A 31 -16.82 5.44 2.56
C GLY A 31 -15.60 5.08 1.71
N ASN A 32 -15.84 4.62 0.48
CA ASN A 32 -14.87 3.91 -0.36
C ASN A 32 -13.49 4.59 -0.44
N ALA A 33 -13.46 5.92 -0.52
CA ALA A 33 -12.22 6.69 -0.55
C ALA A 33 -11.43 6.66 0.78
N ARG A 34 -12.12 6.59 1.93
CA ARG A 34 -11.50 6.45 3.26
C ARG A 34 -10.87 5.08 3.42
N LEU A 35 -11.53 4.02 2.96
CA LEU A 35 -10.97 2.65 2.97
C LEU A 35 -9.67 2.61 2.16
N VAL A 36 -9.71 3.09 0.91
CA VAL A 36 -8.52 3.12 0.03
C VAL A 36 -7.41 3.95 0.66
N ARG A 37 -7.72 5.12 1.22
CA ARG A 37 -6.72 5.95 1.92
C ARG A 37 -6.07 5.20 3.09
N ASN A 38 -6.87 4.55 3.94
CA ASN A 38 -6.38 3.80 5.09
C ASN A 38 -5.46 2.64 4.65
N LEU A 39 -5.81 1.93 3.57
CA LEU A 39 -4.98 0.87 3.00
C LEU A 39 -3.62 1.41 2.52
N ILE A 40 -3.62 2.52 1.78
CA ILE A 40 -2.40 3.14 1.26
C ILE A 40 -1.52 3.68 2.40
N GLU A 41 -2.11 4.35 3.40
CA GLU A 41 -1.36 4.85 4.56
C GLU A 41 -0.73 3.71 5.37
N ARG A 42 -1.47 2.60 5.55
CA ARG A 42 -0.94 1.40 6.21
C ARG A 42 0.23 0.80 5.42
N ALA A 43 0.11 0.71 4.10
CA ALA A 43 1.18 0.22 3.24
C ALA A 43 2.43 1.12 3.31
N ILE A 44 2.26 2.44 3.34
CA ILE A 44 3.39 3.38 3.51
C ILE A 44 4.09 3.16 4.87
N ARG A 45 3.34 2.92 5.96
CA ARG A 45 3.94 2.64 7.28
C ARG A 45 4.72 1.33 7.28
N ARG A 46 4.18 0.26 6.68
CA ARG A 46 4.87 -1.04 6.55
C ARG A 46 6.10 -0.95 5.67
N GLN A 47 6.01 -0.22 4.57
CA GLN A 47 7.15 0.09 3.71
C GLN A 47 8.28 0.75 4.49
N ALA A 48 7.97 1.74 5.33
CA ALA A 48 8.97 2.37 6.18
C ALA A 48 9.67 1.36 7.12
N VAL A 49 8.89 0.50 7.79
CA VAL A 49 9.44 -0.55 8.67
C VAL A 49 10.32 -1.54 7.91
N ARG A 50 9.92 -1.96 6.71
CA ARG A 50 10.72 -2.81 5.83
C ARG A 50 12.05 -2.16 5.49
N LEU A 51 12.02 -0.88 5.10
CA LEU A 51 13.21 -0.15 4.66
C LEU A 51 14.21 0.11 5.79
N VAL A 52 13.75 0.29 7.04
CA VAL A 52 14.62 0.47 8.21
C VAL A 52 15.65 -0.68 8.36
N LYS A 53 15.31 -1.88 7.89
CA LYS A 53 16.20 -3.05 7.95
C LYS A 53 17.30 -3.06 6.86
N ARG A 54 17.33 -2.09 5.94
CA ARG A 54 18.29 -2.04 4.82
C ARG A 54 19.41 -1.02 5.07
N GLN A 55 20.66 -1.44 4.89
CA GLN A 55 21.83 -0.57 5.09
C GLN A 55 22.03 0.47 3.97
N ARG A 56 21.57 0.19 2.75
CA ARG A 56 21.68 1.08 1.60
C ARG A 56 20.35 1.10 0.86
N LEU A 57 19.87 2.30 0.56
CA LEU A 57 18.58 2.54 -0.08
C LEU A 57 18.73 3.56 -1.20
N THR A 58 18.19 3.26 -2.37
CA THR A 58 18.08 4.26 -3.44
C THR A 58 16.82 5.09 -3.26
N ARG A 59 16.80 6.26 -3.91
CA ARG A 59 15.60 7.11 -3.93
C ARG A 59 14.40 6.37 -4.56
N GLU A 60 14.63 5.53 -5.58
CA GLU A 60 13.54 4.71 -6.13
C GLU A 60 12.95 3.78 -5.08
N GLU A 61 13.78 3.08 -4.31
CA GLU A 61 13.32 2.14 -3.27
C GLU A 61 12.50 2.84 -2.18
N LEU A 62 12.87 4.06 -1.82
CA LEU A 62 12.10 4.89 -0.88
C LEU A 62 10.70 5.27 -1.41
N MET A 63 10.49 5.18 -2.72
CA MET A 63 9.23 5.52 -3.38
C MET A 63 8.41 4.28 -3.80
N MET A 64 8.98 3.07 -3.76
CA MET A 64 8.30 1.84 -4.18
C MET A 64 7.56 1.15 -3.03
N ILE A 65 6.27 0.89 -3.24
CA ILE A 65 5.44 0.03 -2.40
C ILE A 65 5.36 -1.35 -3.08
N ARG A 66 5.62 -2.40 -2.30
CA ARG A 66 5.63 -3.81 -2.73
C ARG A 66 4.38 -4.53 -2.22
N SER A 67 4.11 -5.74 -2.71
CA SER A 67 2.97 -6.55 -2.27
C SER A 67 2.94 -6.79 -0.75
N GLU A 68 4.09 -7.11 -0.16
CA GLU A 68 4.26 -7.33 1.29
C GLU A 68 3.87 -6.13 2.17
N ASP A 69 3.80 -4.92 1.60
CA ASP A 69 3.34 -3.75 2.35
C ASP A 69 1.81 -3.77 2.56
N PHE A 70 1.07 -4.55 1.78
CA PHE A 70 -0.39 -4.66 1.88
C PHE A 70 -0.87 -5.82 2.78
N GLU A 71 0.01 -6.76 3.13
CA GLU A 71 -0.24 -7.95 3.98
C GLU A 71 -0.32 -7.60 5.47
#